data_AF-A0A498DNJ9-F1
#
_entry.id   AF-A0A498DNJ9-F1
#
_cell.length_a   1.000
_cell.length_b   1.000
_cell.length_c   1.000
_cell.angle_alpha   90.00
_cell.angle_beta   90.00
_cell.angle_gamma   90.00
#
_symmetry.space_group_name_H-M   'P 1'
#
loop_
_entity.id
_entity.type
_entity.pdbx_description
1 polymer ?
#
loop_
_entity_poly.entity_id
_entity_poly.type
_entity_poly.pdbx_seq_one_letter_code
_entity_poly.pdbx_strand_id
1 'polypeptide(L)'
;MITINNLSQIAETGITRVDNQLTPGKAHANFANVLKGALDDLNHIQMESDDKTKKLAAGEIDDLHDVMITAQKASIALETTVQIQKKVIDAYNEIMRMQV
;
A
#
# COMPACT_ATOMS: atom_id res chain seq x y z
N MET A 1 41.12 -6.26 -41.83
CA MET A 1 40.58 -7.24 -40.87
C MET A 1 39.59 -6.50 -39.99
N ILE A 2 38.30 -6.85 -40.09
CA ILE A 2 37.25 -6.32 -39.23
C ILE A 2 37.03 -7.40 -38.17
N THR A 3 37.29 -7.08 -36.91
CA THR A 3 37.09 -8.00 -35.79
C THR A 3 35.59 -8.22 -35.60
N ILE A 4 35.14 -9.43 -35.90
CA ILE A 4 33.80 -9.91 -35.59
C ILE A 4 33.91 -10.58 -34.22
N ASN A 5 33.78 -9.82 -33.13
CA ASN A 5 33.68 -10.40 -31.81
C ASN A 5 32.37 -9.95 -31.13
N ASN A 6 31.58 -10.98 -30.85
CA ASN A 6 30.70 -11.09 -29.69
C ASN A 6 29.25 -10.61 -29.88
N LEU A 7 28.49 -11.43 -30.63
CA LEU A 7 27.04 -11.64 -30.44
C LEU A 7 26.75 -12.28 -29.05
N SER A 8 27.20 -11.65 -27.97
CA SER A 8 26.96 -12.12 -26.58
C SER A 8 26.67 -10.99 -25.59
N GLN A 9 26.48 -9.75 -26.05
CA GLN A 9 26.13 -8.62 -25.16
C GLN A 9 24.70 -8.09 -25.31
N ILE A 10 23.83 -8.79 -26.05
CA ILE A 10 22.39 -8.50 -26.10
C ILE A 10 21.57 -9.25 -25.02
N ALA A 11 22.21 -9.69 -23.93
CA ALA A 11 21.58 -10.42 -22.83
C ALA A 11 21.76 -9.76 -21.45
N GLU A 12 22.01 -8.45 -21.39
CA GLU A 12 22.04 -7.66 -20.14
C GLU A 12 20.77 -6.82 -19.93
N THR A 13 19.59 -7.36 -20.25
CA THR A 13 18.40 -7.00 -19.46
C THR A 13 18.43 -7.85 -18.20
N GLY A 14 19.43 -7.55 -17.36
CA GLY A 14 19.58 -8.14 -16.05
C GLY A 14 18.35 -7.81 -15.23
N ILE A 15 17.58 -8.85 -14.93
CA ILE A 15 16.59 -8.87 -13.87
C ILE A 15 17.26 -8.20 -12.67
N THR A 16 16.77 -7.02 -12.28
CA THR A 16 17.20 -6.32 -11.07
C THR A 16 17.07 -7.30 -9.92
N ARG A 17 18.21 -7.88 -9.52
CA ARG A 17 18.29 -8.79 -8.39
C ARG A 17 17.84 -7.96 -7.19
N VAL A 18 16.62 -8.23 -6.72
CA VAL A 18 16.17 -7.78 -5.41
C VAL A 18 17.09 -8.47 -4.43
N ASP A 19 18.18 -7.78 -4.07
CA ASP A 19 19.05 -8.17 -2.97
C ASP A 19 18.20 -8.13 -1.70
N ASN A 20 17.73 -9.31 -1.31
CA ASN A 20 16.89 -9.57 -0.14
C ASN A 20 17.72 -9.52 1.15
N GLN A 21 18.50 -8.46 1.36
CA GLN A 21 19.13 -8.16 2.64
C GLN A 21 18.52 -6.86 3.19
N LEU A 22 17.21 -6.94 3.49
CA LEU A 22 16.49 -5.96 4.30
C LEU A 22 17.03 -6.05 5.74
N THR A 23 18.14 -5.38 5.99
CA THR A 23 18.57 -5.12 7.36
C THR A 23 17.47 -4.31 8.07
N PRO A 24 17.18 -4.57 9.36
CA PRO A 24 16.09 -3.91 10.08
C PRO A 24 16.11 -2.37 9.97
N GLY A 25 17.30 -1.76 9.90
CA GLY A 25 17.47 -0.32 9.71
C GLY A 25 17.06 0.20 8.32
N LYS A 26 17.32 -0.53 7.24
CA LYS A 26 16.85 -0.17 5.88
C LYS A 26 15.35 -0.39 5.71
N ALA A 27 14.80 -1.42 6.35
CA ALA A 27 13.35 -1.63 6.39
C ALA A 27 12.63 -0.50 7.15
N HIS A 28 13.20 -0.01 8.26
CA HIS A 28 12.64 1.10 9.04
C HIS A 28 12.65 2.43 8.27
N ALA A 29 13.74 2.74 7.54
CA ALA A 29 13.83 3.95 6.72
C ALA A 29 12.85 3.93 5.54
N ASN A 30 12.68 2.78 4.89
CA ASN A 30 11.68 2.62 3.82
C ASN A 30 10.25 2.74 4.36
N PHE A 31 9.96 2.17 5.53
CA PHE A 31 8.66 2.30 6.19
C PHE A 31 8.34 3.76 6.54
N ALA A 32 9.30 4.49 7.10
CA ALA A 32 9.12 5.91 7.44
C ALA A 32 8.82 6.78 6.21
N ASN A 33 9.48 6.50 5.07
CA ASN A 33 9.23 7.22 3.82
C ASN A 33 7.85 6.89 3.23
N VAL A 34 7.44 5.62 3.27
CA VAL A 34 6.09 5.21 2.82
C VAL A 34 5.01 5.80 3.72
N LEU A 35 5.21 5.83 5.03
CA LEU A 35 4.29 6.44 5.99
C LEU A 35 4.13 7.95 5.75
N LYS A 36 5.24 8.64 5.44
CA LYS A 36 5.21 10.07 5.12
C LYS A 36 4.43 10.33 3.82
N GLY A 37 4.65 9.53 2.78
CA GLY A 37 3.88 9.63 1.54
C GLY A 37 2.39 9.37 1.77
N ALA A 38 2.04 8.36 2.57
CA ALA A 38 0.67 8.04 2.89
C ALA A 38 -0.04 9.16 3.70
N LEU A 39 0.69 9.88 4.56
CA LEU A 39 0.14 11.03 5.30
C LEU A 39 -0.16 12.22 4.36
N ASP A 40 0.70 12.47 3.37
CA ASP A 40 0.45 13.50 2.36
C ASP A 40 -0.72 13.11 1.45
N ASP A 41 -0.81 11.84 1.05
CA ASP A 41 -1.94 11.32 0.27
C ASP A 41 -3.26 11.42 1.04
N LEU A 42 -3.26 11.11 2.34
CA LEU A 42 -4.44 11.25 3.20
C LEU A 42 -4.93 12.71 3.26
N ASN A 43 -4.01 13.67 3.39
CA ASN A 43 -4.35 15.09 3.38
C ASN A 43 -5.00 15.50 2.05
N HIS A 44 -4.49 14.98 0.93
CA HIS A 44 -5.06 15.23 -0.39
C HIS A 44 -6.46 14.63 -0.54
N ILE A 45 -6.67 13.40 -0.07
CA ILE A 45 -7.98 12.74 -0.06
C ILE A 45 -8.98 13.47 0.83
N GLN A 46 -8.55 13.99 1.98
CA GLN A 46 -9.40 14.78 2.88
C GLN A 46 -9.91 16.05 2.19
N MET A 47 -9.03 16.79 1.51
CA MET A 47 -9.42 17.98 0.74
C MET A 47 -10.38 17.65 -0.41
N GLU A 48 -10.17 16.52 -1.11
CA GLU A 48 -11.07 16.06 -2.16
C GLU A 48 -12.43 15.63 -1.60
N SER A 49 -12.44 15.00 -0.42
CA SER A 49 -13.66 14.60 0.28
C SER A 49 -14.49 15.81 0.72
N ASP A 50 -13.85 16.89 1.18
CA ASP A 50 -14.53 18.13 1.55
C ASP A 50 -15.19 18.80 0.33
N ASP A 51 -14.53 18.79 -0.84
CA ASP A 51 -15.09 19.28 -2.10
C ASP A 51 -16.28 18.42 -2.57
N LYS A 52 -16.13 17.09 -2.49
CA LYS A 52 -17.22 16.15 -2.83
C LYS A 52 -18.38 16.25 -1.85
N THR A 53 -18.14 16.51 -0.57
CA THR A 53 -19.19 16.69 0.45
C THR A 53 -19.98 17.96 0.19
N LYS A 54 -19.32 19.05 -0.23
CA LYS A 54 -20.00 20.26 -0.71
C LYS A 54 -20.89 20.00 -1.92
N LYS A 55 -20.43 19.17 -2.87
CA LYS A 55 -21.24 18.76 -4.03
C LYS A 55 -22.39 17.82 -3.65
N LEU A 56 -22.18 16.94 -2.67
CA LEU A 56 -23.20 16.01 -2.19
C LEU A 56 -24.33 16.72 -1.41
N ALA A 57 -23.99 17.74 -0.62
CA ALA A 57 -24.96 18.62 0.03
C ALA A 57 -25.84 19.40 -0.95
N ALA A 58 -25.48 19.45 -2.24
CA ALA A 58 -26.31 19.99 -3.31
C ALA A 58 -27.43 19.02 -3.77
N GLY A 59 -27.49 17.78 -3.26
CA GLY A 59 -28.69 16.93 -3.28
C GLY A 59 -28.86 15.96 -4.45
N GLU A 60 -27.78 15.34 -4.94
CA GLU A 60 -27.77 14.57 -6.21
C GLU A 60 -27.84 13.03 -6.13
N ILE A 61 -28.40 12.36 -5.10
CA ILE A 61 -28.43 10.87 -5.15
C ILE A 61 -29.72 10.23 -4.61
N ASP A 62 -30.33 9.44 -5.50
CA ASP A 62 -31.55 8.65 -5.39
C ASP A 62 -31.20 7.16 -5.60
N ASP A 63 -30.76 6.44 -4.55
CA ASP A 63 -30.59 4.98 -4.66
C ASP A 63 -30.46 4.27 -3.29
N LEU A 64 -31.60 3.99 -2.64
CA LEU A 64 -31.68 3.25 -1.37
C LEU A 64 -31.01 1.85 -1.41
N HIS A 65 -30.90 1.25 -2.59
CA HIS A 65 -30.27 -0.06 -2.79
C HIS A 65 -28.76 -0.01 -2.59
N ASP A 66 -28.11 1.09 -2.98
CA ASP A 66 -26.66 1.24 -2.86
C ASP A 66 -26.23 1.45 -1.41
N VAL A 67 -27.10 2.05 -0.58
CA VAL A 67 -26.88 2.21 0.87
C VAL A 67 -26.83 0.85 1.57
N MET A 68 -27.74 -0.07 1.25
CA MET A 68 -27.71 -1.42 1.85
C MET A 68 -26.50 -2.23 1.40
N ILE A 69 -26.12 -2.15 0.12
CA ILE A 69 -24.91 -2.84 -0.37
C ILE A 69 -23.64 -2.25 0.27
N THR A 70 -23.60 -0.93 0.42
CA THR A 70 -22.48 -0.23 1.06
C THR A 70 -22.38 -0.60 2.54
N ALA A 71 -23.50 -0.67 3.26
CA ALA A 71 -23.54 -1.13 4.65
C ALA A 71 -23.02 -2.57 4.79
N GLN A 72 -23.43 -3.48 3.90
CA GLN A 72 -22.97 -4.86 3.91
C GLN A 72 -21.45 -4.97 3.64
N LYS A 73 -20.94 -4.20 2.67
CA LYS A 73 -19.51 -4.11 2.38
C LYS A 73 -18.72 -3.54 3.56
N ALA A 74 -19.24 -2.51 4.23
CA ALA A 74 -18.61 -1.90 5.39
C ALA A 74 -18.48 -2.89 6.56
N SER A 75 -19.51 -3.68 6.83
CA SER A 75 -19.44 -4.74 7.85
C SER A 75 -18.34 -5.77 7.57
N ILE A 76 -18.25 -6.27 6.33
CA ILE A 76 -17.22 -7.25 5.95
C ILE A 76 -15.81 -6.64 6.01
N ALA A 77 -15.65 -5.40 5.57
CA ALA A 77 -14.39 -4.69 5.63
C ALA A 77 -13.93 -4.43 7.07
N LEU A 78 -14.85 -4.11 7.98
CA LEU A 78 -14.56 -3.93 9.40
C LEU A 78 -14.07 -5.23 10.03
N GLU A 79 -14.75 -6.35 9.78
CA GLU A 79 -14.34 -7.66 10.28
C GLU A 79 -12.95 -8.05 9.75
N THR A 80 -12.70 -7.81 8.48
CA THR A 80 -11.39 -8.05 7.85
C THR A 80 -10.31 -7.18 8.49
N THR A 81 -10.61 -5.92 8.79
CA THR A 81 -9.66 -4.99 9.44
C THR A 81 -9.26 -5.47 10.83
N VAL A 82 -10.20 -6.01 11.60
CA VAL A 82 -9.90 -6.60 12.91
C VAL A 82 -8.96 -7.80 12.77
N GLN A 83 -9.14 -8.64 11.75
CA GLN A 83 -8.23 -9.76 11.49
C GLN A 83 -6.84 -9.30 11.06
N ILE A 84 -6.74 -8.26 10.23
CA ILE A 84 -5.47 -7.65 9.83
C ILE A 84 -4.74 -7.07 11.04
N GLN A 85 -5.44 -6.32 11.91
CA GLN A 85 -4.86 -5.76 13.14
C GLN A 85 -4.24 -6.86 14.00
N LYS A 86 -4.97 -7.97 14.22
CA LYS A 86 -4.45 -9.13 14.97
C LYS A 86 -3.17 -9.69 14.34
N LYS A 87 -3.16 -9.92 13.03
CA LYS A 87 -1.98 -10.43 12.30
C LYS A 87 -0.78 -9.48 12.37
N VAL A 88 -1.01 -8.17 12.36
CA VAL A 88 0.07 -7.17 12.48
C VAL A 88 0.67 -7.17 13.89
N ILE A 89 -0.17 -7.29 14.93
CA ILE A 89 0.31 -7.43 16.31
C ILE A 89 1.13 -8.72 16.47
N ASP A 90 0.66 -9.83 15.89
CA ASP A 90 1.37 -11.11 15.91
C ASP A 90 2.72 -11.02 15.18
N ALA A 91 2.76 -10.38 14.00
CA ALA A 91 4.00 -10.17 13.25
C ALA A 91 5.00 -9.28 14.00
N TYR A 92 4.53 -8.25 14.70
CA TYR A 92 5.37 -7.42 15.57
C TYR A 92 5.97 -8.23 16.71
N ASN A 93 5.15 -9.04 17.39
CA ASN A 93 5.60 -9.91 18.48
C ASN A 93 6.62 -10.96 18.00
N GLU A 94 6.43 -11.52 16.81
CA GLU A 94 7.35 -12.51 16.25
C GLU A 94 8.71 -11.89 15.88
N ILE A 95 8.73 -10.69 15.30
CA ILE A 95 9.97 -9.94 15.04
C ILE A 95 10.73 -9.65 16.34
N MET A 96 10.02 -9.33 17.42
CA MET A 96 10.64 -9.15 18.74
C MET A 96 11.22 -10.45 19.31
N ARG A 97 10.57 -11.61 19.07
CA ARG A 97 11.09 -12.92 19.48
C ARG A 97 12.29 -13.40 18.67
N MET A 98 12.48 -12.90 17.45
CA MET A 98 13.67 -13.19 16.64
C MET A 98 14.92 -12.42 17.07
N GLN A 99 14.78 -11.35 17.89
CA GLN A 99 15.89 -10.46 18.26
C GLN A 99 16.50 -10.75 19.64
N VAL A 100 16.06 -11.78 20.36
CA VAL A 100 16.65 -12.22 21.65
C VAL A 100 17.55 -13.43 21.50
#